data_AF-F5LCT2-F1
#
_entry.id   AF-F5LCT2-F1
#
_cell.length_a   1.000
_cell.length_b   1.000
_cell.length_c   1.000
_cell.angle_alpha   90.00
_cell.angle_beta   90.00
_cell.angle_gamma   90.00
#
_symmetry.space_group_name_H-M   'P 1'
#
loop_
_entity.id
_entity.type
_entity.pdbx_description
1 polymer ?
#
loop_
_entity_poly.entity_id
_entity_poly.type
_entity_poly.pdbx_seq_one_letter_code
_entity_poly.pdbx_strand_id
1 'polypeptide(L)'
;MLEELLKTLSLPVIIAIITSIITNYIIKKNNDKTLFLRYVTEERAKWRDFIKNSTSIIYSKDYKNENKKAVITKLILNLNPQKSSAGIIDDTIIKLLGKIEGGLSDDLTLKQLRFCVSMLLKHDWERAKIESKGGLREQKEESERLDKILKDFKDWLDENRINL
;
A
#
# COMPACT_ATOMS: atom_id res chain seq x y z
N MET A 1 4.46 -53.28 -18.67
CA MET A 1 4.45 -52.59 -17.36
C MET A 1 3.60 -51.32 -17.33
N LEU A 2 3.94 -50.20 -18.00
CA LEU A 2 3.08 -48.99 -17.98
C LEU A 2 1.72 -49.23 -18.69
N GLU A 3 1.74 -49.95 -19.81
CA GLU A 3 0.53 -50.31 -20.56
C GLU A 3 -0.36 -51.36 -19.85
N GLU A 4 0.22 -52.23 -19.02
CA GLU A 4 -0.53 -53.20 -18.19
C GLU A 4 -1.17 -52.52 -16.98
N LEU A 5 -0.50 -51.52 -16.40
CA LEU A 5 -1.06 -50.68 -15.33
C LEU A 5 -2.23 -49.83 -15.83
N LEU A 6 -2.16 -49.33 -17.07
CA LEU A 6 -3.26 -48.61 -17.72
C LEU A 6 -4.47 -49.49 -18.03
N LYS A 7 -4.26 -50.78 -18.34
CA LYS A 7 -5.35 -51.76 -18.58
C LYS A 7 -6.06 -52.21 -17.30
N THR A 8 -5.42 -52.09 -16.14
CA THR A 8 -5.97 -52.51 -14.84
C THR A 8 -6.59 -51.36 -14.04
N LEU A 9 -6.34 -50.11 -14.43
CA LEU A 9 -6.99 -48.94 -13.84
C LEU A 9 -8.47 -48.87 -14.26
N SER A 10 -9.39 -49.14 -13.35
CA SER A 10 -10.80 -48.89 -13.58
C SER A 10 -11.03 -47.38 -13.77
N LEU A 11 -11.97 -47.01 -14.65
CA LEU A 11 -12.32 -45.61 -14.95
C LEU A 11 -12.49 -44.72 -13.68
N PRO A 12 -13.07 -45.20 -12.56
CA PRO A 12 -13.12 -44.44 -11.31
C PRO A 12 -11.76 -44.06 -10.73
N VAL A 13 -10.74 -44.90 -10.86
CA VAL A 13 -9.38 -44.63 -10.36
C VAL A 13 -8.70 -43.53 -11.18
N ILE A 14 -8.87 -43.55 -12.51
CA ILE A 14 -8.35 -42.49 -13.40
C ILE A 14 -9.00 -41.15 -13.04
N ILE A 15 -10.32 -41.13 -12.84
CA ILE A 15 -11.05 -39.93 -12.43
C ILE A 15 -10.54 -39.42 -11.08
N ALA A 16 -10.35 -40.29 -10.09
CA ALA A 16 -9.85 -39.91 -8.77
C ALA A 16 -8.44 -39.29 -8.81
N ILE A 17 -7.55 -39.80 -9.67
CA ILE A 17 -6.21 -39.23 -9.86
C ILE A 17 -6.30 -37.84 -10.48
N ILE A 18 -7.09 -37.67 -11.54
CA ILE A 18 -7.28 -36.38 -12.22
C ILE A 18 -7.90 -35.34 -11.27
N THR A 19 -8.95 -35.72 -10.53
CA THR A 19 -9.58 -34.81 -9.57
C THR A 19 -8.63 -34.44 -8.43
N SER A 20 -7.81 -35.36 -7.95
CA SER A 20 -6.78 -35.07 -6.93
C SER A 20 -5.74 -34.07 -7.44
N ILE A 21 -5.26 -34.22 -8.68
CA ILE A 21 -4.29 -33.28 -9.29
C ILE A 21 -4.91 -31.88 -9.41
N ILE A 22 -6.13 -31.78 -9.95
CA ILE A 22 -6.84 -30.51 -10.12
C ILE A 22 -7.10 -29.88 -8.75
N THR A 23 -7.57 -30.66 -7.78
CA THR A 23 -7.87 -30.19 -6.42
C THR A 23 -6.61 -29.68 -5.73
N ASN A 24 -5.50 -30.42 -5.79
CA ASN A 24 -4.22 -29.99 -5.23
C ASN A 24 -3.69 -28.71 -5.89
N TYR A 25 -3.85 -28.56 -7.20
CA TYR A 25 -3.49 -27.33 -7.90
C TYR A 25 -4.32 -26.13 -7.40
N ILE A 26 -5.64 -26.30 -7.27
CA ILE A 26 -6.55 -25.25 -6.76
C ILE A 26 -6.21 -24.91 -5.30
N ILE A 27 -6.01 -25.91 -4.45
CA ILE A 27 -5.62 -25.72 -3.04
C ILE A 27 -4.31 -24.95 -2.95
N LYS A 28 -3.28 -25.36 -3.71
CA LYS A 28 -1.99 -24.68 -3.72
C LYS A 28 -2.14 -23.22 -4.15
N LYS A 29 -2.84 -22.95 -5.26
CA LYS A 29 -3.07 -21.59 -5.76
C LYS A 29 -3.79 -20.70 -4.74
N ASN A 30 -4.79 -21.25 -4.05
CA ASN A 30 -5.52 -20.52 -3.01
C ASN A 30 -4.67 -20.27 -1.76
N ASN A 31 -3.87 -21.25 -1.34
CA ASN A 31 -2.95 -21.13 -0.21
C ASN A 31 -1.87 -20.08 -0.48
N ASP A 32 -1.22 -20.13 -1.65
CA ASP A 32 -0.19 -19.16 -2.04
C ASP A 32 -0.75 -17.74 -2.07
N LYS A 33 -1.95 -17.55 -2.65
CA LYS A 33 -2.64 -16.25 -2.66
C LYS A 33 -2.97 -15.77 -1.25
N THR A 34 -3.49 -16.66 -0.39
CA THR A 34 -3.86 -16.31 0.99
C THR A 34 -2.64 -15.93 1.81
N LEU A 35 -1.54 -16.67 1.67
CA LEU A 35 -0.28 -16.39 2.35
C LEU A 35 0.30 -15.05 1.90
N PHE A 36 0.31 -14.78 0.59
CA PHE A 36 0.76 -13.51 0.04
C PHE A 36 -0.08 -12.34 0.56
N LEU A 37 -1.41 -12.45 0.52
CA LEU A 37 -2.32 -11.42 1.03
C LEU A 37 -2.11 -11.14 2.53
N ARG A 38 -1.93 -12.20 3.33
CA ARG A 38 -1.64 -12.06 4.76
C ARG A 38 -0.34 -11.29 5.00
N TYR A 39 0.74 -11.71 4.33
CA TYR A 39 2.05 -11.07 4.46
C TYR A 39 2.00 -9.59 4.07
N VAL A 40 1.43 -9.26 2.91
CA VAL A 40 1.30 -7.86 2.45
C VAL A 40 0.45 -7.04 3.42
N THR A 41 -0.64 -7.61 3.95
CA THR A 41 -1.52 -6.91 4.90
C THR A 41 -0.80 -6.59 6.20
N GLU A 42 -0.03 -7.54 6.73
CA GLU A 42 0.76 -7.37 7.95
C GLU A 42 1.86 -6.29 7.78
N GLU A 43 2.62 -6.35 6.68
CA GLU A 43 3.66 -5.35 6.38
C GLU A 43 3.05 -3.95 6.18
N ARG A 44 1.90 -3.84 5.51
CA ARG A 44 1.19 -2.56 5.37
C ARG A 44 0.64 -2.03 6.68
N ALA A 45 0.18 -2.90 7.58
CA ALA A 45 -0.26 -2.48 8.91
C ALA A 45 0.91 -1.85 9.68
N LYS A 46 2.06 -2.54 9.72
CA LYS A 46 3.30 -2.02 10.33
C LYS A 46 3.71 -0.69 9.68
N TRP A 47 3.70 -0.62 8.36
CA TRP A 47 4.03 0.61 7.62
C TRP A 47 3.09 1.76 7.97
N ARG A 48 1.76 1.55 7.95
CA ARG A 48 0.79 2.61 8.32
C ARG A 48 0.97 3.09 9.75
N ASP A 49 1.23 2.18 10.69
CA ASP A 49 1.46 2.55 12.08
C ASP A 49 2.76 3.35 12.25
N PHE A 50 3.81 2.97 11.51
CA PHE A 50 5.04 3.75 11.44
C PHE A 50 4.80 5.16 10.89
N ILE A 51 4.13 5.29 9.73
CA ILE A 51 3.81 6.59 9.11
C ILE A 51 3.03 7.49 10.08
N LYS A 52 2.00 6.94 10.75
CA LYS A 52 1.20 7.68 11.74
C LYS A 52 2.04 8.13 12.93
N ASN A 53 2.85 7.24 13.49
CA ASN A 53 3.65 7.53 14.67
C ASN A 53 4.72 8.59 14.37
N SER A 54 5.49 8.42 13.28
CA SER A 54 6.50 9.40 12.86
C SER A 54 5.89 10.77 12.57
N THR A 55 4.75 10.79 11.88
CA THR A 55 4.04 12.05 11.60
C THR A 55 3.52 12.69 12.88
N SER A 56 3.00 11.91 13.83
CA SER A 56 2.53 12.40 15.12
C SER A 56 3.65 13.06 15.92
N ILE A 57 4.83 12.43 15.98
CA ILE A 57 6.04 12.99 16.63
C ILE A 57 6.45 14.31 15.99
N ILE A 58 6.49 14.37 14.65
CA ILE A 58 6.85 15.58 13.92
C ILE A 58 5.82 16.69 14.16
N TYR A 59 4.53 16.34 14.15
CA TYR A 59 3.42 17.29 14.35
C TYR A 59 3.38 17.86 15.77
N SER A 60 3.55 17.02 16.79
CA SER A 60 3.59 17.45 18.20
C SER A 60 4.87 18.21 18.54
N LYS A 61 5.92 18.06 17.73
CA LYS A 61 7.29 18.50 18.02
C LYS A 61 7.87 17.87 19.28
N ASP A 62 7.23 16.81 19.80
CA ASP A 62 7.69 16.05 20.96
C ASP A 62 8.53 14.87 20.48
N TYR A 63 9.81 15.14 20.24
CA TYR A 63 10.76 14.13 19.81
C TYR A 63 11.26 13.26 20.97
N LYS A 64 10.95 13.60 22.22
CA LYS A 64 11.46 12.91 23.43
C LYS A 64 12.98 12.71 23.35
N ASN A 65 13.42 11.45 23.17
CA ASN A 65 14.82 11.03 23.06
C ASN A 65 15.27 10.79 21.61
N GLU A 66 14.39 10.95 20.62
CA GLU A 66 14.71 10.77 19.21
C GLU A 66 15.24 12.05 18.58
N ASN A 67 16.18 11.93 17.66
CA ASN A 67 16.66 13.06 16.89
C ASN A 67 15.63 13.42 15.80
N LYS A 68 15.21 14.69 15.72
CA LYS A 68 14.30 15.19 14.67
C LYS A 68 14.70 14.76 13.27
N LYS A 69 15.97 14.90 12.90
CA LYS A 69 16.48 14.48 11.58
C LYS A 69 16.35 12.98 11.40
N ALA A 70 16.62 12.20 12.43
CA ALA A 70 16.47 10.74 12.35
C ALA A 70 15.01 10.34 12.11
N VAL A 71 14.05 10.97 12.80
CA VAL A 71 12.61 10.70 12.59
C VAL A 71 12.19 11.06 11.16
N ILE A 72 12.61 12.25 10.69
CA ILE A 72 12.31 12.73 9.32
C ILE A 72 12.94 11.81 8.27
N THR A 73 14.22 11.46 8.41
CA THR A 73 14.91 10.56 7.49
C THR A 73 14.24 9.20 7.43
N LYS A 74 13.90 8.60 8.59
CA LYS A 74 13.19 7.31 8.60
C LYS A 74 11.83 7.41 7.92
N LEU A 75 11.10 8.52 8.12
CA LEU A 75 9.83 8.75 7.43
C LEU A 75 10.01 8.81 5.92
N ILE A 76 10.96 9.60 5.43
CA ILE A 76 11.27 9.72 3.99
C ILE A 76 11.64 8.37 3.38
N LEU A 77 12.47 7.55 4.06
CA LEU A 77 12.88 6.23 3.58
C LEU A 77 11.74 5.21 3.49
N ASN A 78 10.63 5.45 4.21
CA ASN A 78 9.43 4.62 4.14
C ASN A 78 8.39 5.12 3.13
N LEU A 79 8.63 6.28 2.49
CA LEU A 79 7.83 6.73 1.37
C LEU A 79 8.31 6.04 0.08
N ASN A 80 7.43 5.99 -0.92
CA ASN A 80 7.75 5.37 -2.20
C ASN A 80 7.47 6.34 -3.34
N PRO A 81 8.26 7.43 -3.46
CA PRO A 81 8.06 8.43 -4.50
C PRO A 81 8.23 7.79 -5.88
N GLN A 82 7.32 8.14 -6.79
CA GLN A 82 7.32 7.64 -8.17
C GLN A 82 7.33 8.81 -9.14
N LYS A 83 7.94 8.63 -10.32
CA LYS A 83 7.92 9.64 -11.39
C LYS A 83 6.51 9.87 -11.98
N SER A 84 5.53 9.04 -11.61
CA SER A 84 4.15 9.14 -12.08
C SER A 84 3.35 10.13 -11.23
N SER A 85 2.16 10.52 -11.70
CA SER A 85 1.23 11.34 -10.91
C SER A 85 0.81 10.70 -9.59
N ALA A 86 0.99 9.38 -9.42
CA ALA A 86 0.72 8.70 -8.16
C ALA A 86 1.76 9.03 -7.07
N GLY A 87 2.98 9.44 -7.45
CA GLY A 87 4.04 9.84 -6.52
C GLY A 87 3.92 11.26 -5.98
N ILE A 88 2.97 12.05 -6.47
CA ILE A 88 2.82 13.47 -6.11
C ILE A 88 2.59 13.67 -4.61
N ILE A 89 1.88 12.75 -3.95
CA ILE A 89 1.62 12.82 -2.50
C ILE A 89 2.92 12.63 -1.74
N ASP A 90 3.67 11.57 -2.04
CA ASP A 90 4.99 11.30 -1.45
C ASP A 90 5.96 12.47 -1.65
N ASP A 91 6.06 13.00 -2.88
CA ASP A 91 6.93 14.13 -3.21
C ASP A 91 6.57 15.39 -2.42
N THR A 92 5.27 15.65 -2.23
CA THR A 92 4.79 16.77 -1.41
C THR A 92 5.20 16.60 0.04
N ILE A 93 5.03 15.38 0.59
CA ILE A 93 5.44 15.06 1.97
C ILE A 93 6.95 15.28 2.12
N ILE A 94 7.77 14.79 1.19
CA ILE A 94 9.23 14.97 1.23
C ILE A 94 9.60 16.46 1.27
N LYS A 95 8.96 17.30 0.44
CA LYS A 95 9.21 18.75 0.43
C LYS A 95 8.80 19.42 1.75
N LEU A 96 7.65 19.07 2.29
CA LEU A 96 7.19 19.59 3.60
C LEU A 96 8.14 19.16 4.73
N LEU A 97 8.59 17.92 4.71
CA LEU A 97 9.57 17.40 5.66
C LEU A 97 10.92 18.13 5.54
N GLY A 98 11.38 18.44 4.33
CA GLY A 98 12.58 19.26 4.11
C GLY A 98 12.43 20.69 4.66
N LYS A 99 11.27 21.33 4.47
CA LYS A 99 10.96 22.64 5.09
C LYS A 99 10.99 22.57 6.62
N ILE A 100 10.35 21.53 7.19
CA ILE A 100 10.32 21.30 8.63
C ILE A 100 11.74 21.06 9.16
N GLU A 101 12.54 20.22 8.50
CA GLU A 101 13.93 19.96 8.85
C GLU A 101 14.76 21.25 8.84
N GLY A 102 14.57 22.10 7.83
CA GLY A 102 15.19 23.41 7.69
C GLY A 102 14.71 24.48 8.68
N GLY A 103 13.79 24.14 9.58
CA GLY A 103 13.31 25.03 10.66
C GLY A 103 11.95 25.68 10.42
N LEU A 104 11.37 25.53 9.22
CA LEU A 104 10.06 26.08 8.87
C LEU A 104 8.95 25.14 9.36
N SER A 105 8.75 25.13 10.68
CA SER A 105 7.84 24.23 11.42
C SER A 105 6.62 24.99 11.98
N ASP A 106 6.09 25.95 11.23
CA ASP A 106 4.89 26.70 11.60
C ASP A 106 3.62 25.81 11.53
N ASP A 107 2.54 26.27 12.14
CA ASP A 107 1.28 25.53 12.25
C ASP A 107 0.67 25.20 10.87
N LEU A 108 0.82 26.08 9.87
CA LEU A 108 0.32 25.83 8.52
C LEU A 108 1.09 24.69 7.87
N THR A 109 2.43 24.72 7.90
CA THR A 109 3.28 23.64 7.35
C THR A 109 2.98 22.29 8.00
N LEU A 110 2.76 22.26 9.32
CA LEU A 110 2.42 21.03 10.03
C LEU A 110 1.02 20.51 9.68
N LYS A 111 0.03 21.41 9.52
CA LYS A 111 -1.31 21.05 9.05
C LYS A 111 -1.28 20.51 7.62
N GLN A 112 -0.46 21.10 6.74
CA GLN A 112 -0.25 20.60 5.38
C GLN A 112 0.37 19.20 5.38
N LEU A 113 1.40 18.96 6.22
CA LEU A 113 1.99 17.62 6.38
C LEU A 113 0.93 16.61 6.83
N ARG A 114 0.15 16.94 7.86
CA ARG A 114 -0.92 16.07 8.38
C ARG A 114 -1.94 15.73 7.31
N PHE A 115 -2.35 16.70 6.50
CA PHE A 115 -3.27 16.47 5.39
C PHE A 115 -2.67 15.54 4.34
N CYS A 116 -1.44 15.81 3.88
CA CYS A 116 -0.78 14.98 2.86
C CYS A 116 -0.63 13.53 3.33
N VAL A 117 -0.23 13.32 4.60
CA VAL A 117 -0.15 11.97 5.19
C VAL A 117 -1.52 11.31 5.28
N SER A 118 -2.58 12.05 5.59
CA SER A 118 -3.95 11.52 5.59
C SER A 118 -4.37 11.04 4.19
N MET A 119 -4.01 11.80 3.15
CA MET A 119 -4.26 11.44 1.75
C MET A 119 -3.42 10.23 1.32
N LEU A 120 -2.16 10.14 1.74
CA LEU A 120 -1.31 8.96 1.50
C LEU A 120 -1.93 7.69 2.09
N LEU A 121 -2.40 7.77 3.35
CA LEU A 121 -3.03 6.64 4.03
C LEU A 121 -4.37 6.25 3.39
N LYS A 122 -5.16 7.23 2.92
CA LYS A 122 -6.39 6.99 2.16
C LYS A 122 -6.09 6.29 0.83
N HIS A 123 -5.06 6.74 0.12
CA HIS A 123 -4.62 6.12 -1.13
C HIS A 123 -4.12 4.67 -0.92
N ASP A 124 -3.31 4.42 0.12
CA ASP A 124 -2.90 3.06 0.49
C ASP A 124 -4.10 2.14 0.79
N TRP A 125 -5.08 2.66 1.53
CA TRP A 125 -6.28 1.93 1.90
C TRP A 125 -7.11 1.49 0.68
N GLU A 126 -7.34 2.39 -0.28
CA GLU A 126 -8.06 2.02 -1.51
C GLU A 126 -7.27 0.98 -2.33
N ARG A 127 -5.94 1.10 -2.44
CA ARG A 127 -5.11 0.08 -3.11
C ARG A 127 -5.22 -1.30 -2.44
N ALA A 128 -5.20 -1.34 -1.10
CA ALA A 128 -5.32 -2.60 -0.37
C ALA A 128 -6.67 -3.29 -0.62
N LYS A 129 -7.76 -2.53 -0.79
CA LYS A 129 -9.07 -3.09 -1.16
C LYS A 129 -9.03 -3.71 -2.56
N ILE A 130 -8.43 -3.02 -3.53
CA ILE A 130 -8.26 -3.52 -4.90
C ILE A 130 -7.54 -4.86 -4.90
N GLU A 131 -6.43 -4.95 -4.16
CA GLU A 131 -5.61 -6.16 -4.11
C GLU A 131 -6.33 -7.34 -3.44
N SER A 132 -7.17 -7.04 -2.44
CA SER A 132 -7.99 -8.06 -1.76
C SER A 132 -9.13 -8.59 -2.63
N LYS A 133 -9.63 -7.78 -3.58
CA LYS A 133 -10.76 -8.11 -4.45
C LYS A 133 -10.28 -8.64 -5.80
N GLY A 134 -10.68 -9.87 -6.13
CA GLY A 134 -10.23 -10.56 -7.34
C GLY A 134 -11.00 -10.23 -8.63
N GLY A 135 -11.97 -9.32 -8.61
CA GLY A 135 -12.90 -9.09 -9.72
C GLY A 135 -12.55 -7.89 -10.61
N LEU A 136 -12.54 -8.09 -11.94
CA LEU A 136 -12.25 -7.05 -12.95
C LEU A 136 -13.15 -5.81 -12.84
N ARG A 137 -14.44 -5.98 -12.48
CA ARG A 137 -15.39 -4.86 -12.36
C ARG A 137 -15.09 -3.98 -11.14
N GLU A 138 -14.70 -4.60 -10.04
CA GLU A 138 -14.36 -3.93 -8.79
C GLU A 138 -13.03 -3.18 -8.92
N GLN A 139 -12.08 -3.75 -9.67
CA GLN A 139 -10.80 -3.09 -10.00
C GLN A 139 -11.00 -1.79 -10.79
N LYS A 140 -11.97 -1.74 -11.71
CA LYS A 140 -12.28 -0.53 -12.47
C LYS A 140 -12.86 0.57 -11.57
N GLU A 141 -13.89 0.26 -10.79
CA GLU A 141 -14.52 1.22 -9.88
C GLU A 141 -13.54 1.77 -8.83
N GLU A 142 -12.62 0.93 -8.34
CA GLU A 142 -11.61 1.37 -7.37
C GLU A 142 -10.44 2.12 -8.03
N SER A 143 -10.07 1.84 -9.29
CA SER A 143 -9.14 2.70 -10.05
C SER A 143 -9.67 4.12 -10.20
N GLU A 144 -10.96 4.27 -10.52
CA GLU A 144 -11.62 5.58 -10.64
C GLU A 144 -11.59 6.35 -9.29
N ARG A 145 -11.64 5.64 -8.16
CA ARG A 145 -11.49 6.25 -6.83
C ARG A 145 -10.07 6.74 -6.57
N LEU A 146 -9.05 6.01 -7.01
CA LEU A 146 -7.65 6.45 -6.89
C LEU A 146 -7.42 7.72 -7.69
N ASP A 147 -7.92 7.76 -8.94
CA ASP A 147 -7.84 8.96 -9.79
C ASP A 147 -8.54 10.15 -9.15
N LYS A 148 -9.71 9.93 -8.53
CA LYS A 148 -10.41 10.97 -7.77
C LYS A 148 -9.59 11.47 -6.58
N ILE A 149 -8.96 10.58 -5.80
CA ILE A 149 -8.10 10.97 -4.67
C ILE A 149 -6.95 11.86 -5.15
N LEU A 150 -6.30 11.48 -6.26
CA LEU A 150 -5.21 12.27 -6.82
C LEU A 150 -5.69 13.61 -7.38
N LYS A 151 -6.89 13.66 -7.96
CA LYS A 151 -7.51 14.92 -8.39
C LYS A 151 -7.81 15.82 -7.20
N ASP A 152 -8.53 15.32 -6.19
CA ASP A 152 -8.85 16.07 -4.97
C ASP A 152 -7.57 16.61 -4.30
N PHE A 153 -6.47 15.83 -4.35
CA PHE A 153 -5.17 16.26 -3.83
C PHE A 153 -4.55 17.40 -4.65
N LYS A 154 -4.60 17.33 -5.99
CA LYS A 154 -4.10 18.40 -6.86
C LYS A 154 -4.89 19.69 -6.70
N ASP A 155 -6.22 19.59 -6.66
CA ASP A 155 -7.10 20.74 -6.43
C ASP A 155 -6.75 21.40 -5.08
N TRP A 156 -6.50 20.59 -4.04
CA TRP A 156 -6.04 21.10 -2.75
C TRP A 156 -4.65 21.77 -2.79
N LEU A 157 -3.70 21.23 -3.56
CA LEU A 157 -2.37 21.84 -3.74
C LEU A 157 -2.49 23.25 -4.34
N ASP A 158 -3.34 23.39 -5.37
CA ASP A 158 -3.56 24.64 -6.08
C ASP A 158 -4.23 25.69 -5.16
N GLU A 159 -5.25 25.29 -4.40
CA GLU A 159 -5.93 26.13 -3.41
C GLU A 159 -4.97 26.64 -2.33
N ASN A 160 -4.05 25.79 -1.89
CA ASN A 160 -3.10 26.10 -0.81
C ASN A 160 -1.77 26.69 -1.32
N ARG A 161 -1.66 26.94 -2.63
CA ARG A 161 -0.48 27.51 -3.30
C ARG A 161 0.81 26.76 -2.95
N ILE A 162 0.73 25.44 -2.85
CA ILE A 162 1.88 24.59 -2.56
C ILE A 162 2.60 24.32 -3.89
N ASN A 163 3.65 25.09 -4.16
CA ASN A 163 4.49 24.86 -5.32
C ASN A 163 5.30 23.56 -5.14
N LEU A 164 5.12 22.63 -6.08
CA LEU A 164 5.95 21.44 -6.25
C LEU A 164 7.16 21.76 -7.13
#